data_AF-A0AAW1M5I1-F1
#
_entry.id   AF-A0AAW1M5I1-F1
#
_cell.length_a   1.000
_cell.length_b   1.000
_cell.length_c   1.000
_cell.angle_alpha   90.00
_cell.angle_beta   90.00
_cell.angle_gamma   90.00
#
_symmetry.space_group_name_H-M   'P 1'
#
loop_
_entity.id
_entity.type
_entity.pdbx_description
1 polymer ?
#
loop_
_entity_poly.entity_id
_entity_poly.type
_entity_poly.pdbx_seq_one_letter_code
_entity_poly.pdbx_strand_id
1 'polypeptide(L)'
;MHTKKEFIILKTDYWRFEAIQSGLQLYESRDRFTAFRIPLVVIPSTISNNVPGTEFSLGCDTAANDITKICDRIRQSAEGTKRRVFAIETMGGYCGYLATLAGLAGRADAAYIYEEKFTIKNLKQDVYMATKMAKGAQRGLMLRDENASANYNSEFIYRLYSEEGKGLFSARMNVLGHMQQGASPSPFDRNMATRMGIKASQGIANQVNSNLSGDGTVNATGTESAALLGIVRRYYKLTSLSELKKSS
;
A
#
# COMPACT_ATOMS: atom_id res chain seq x y z
N MET A 1 36.49 13.79 21.88
CA MET A 1 35.07 14.14 22.16
C MET A 1 34.23 13.49 21.07
N HIS A 2 33.63 12.32 21.34
CA HIS A 2 32.81 11.58 20.37
C HIS A 2 31.39 12.18 20.34
N THR A 3 31.09 13.02 19.36
CA THR A 3 29.71 13.38 19.03
C THR A 3 29.03 12.16 18.38
N LYS A 4 28.15 11.48 19.12
CA LYS A 4 27.17 10.57 18.53
C LYS A 4 26.32 11.40 17.56
N LYS A 5 26.43 11.11 16.26
CA LYS A 5 25.51 11.67 15.27
C LYS A 5 24.21 10.88 15.37
N GLU A 6 23.24 11.41 16.11
CA GLU A 6 21.89 10.84 16.19
C GLU A 6 21.10 11.29 14.96
N PHE A 7 20.58 10.32 14.20
CA PHE A 7 19.62 10.56 13.12
C PHE A 7 18.43 9.63 13.32
N ILE A 8 17.23 10.16 13.06
CA ILE A 8 15.99 9.40 13.22
C ILE A 8 15.54 8.93 11.84
N ILE A 9 15.58 7.62 11.62
CA ILE A 9 14.89 6.96 10.50
C ILE A 9 13.58 6.41 11.08
N LEU A 10 12.46 7.03 10.73
CA LEU A 10 11.14 6.56 11.15
C LEU A 10 10.72 5.38 10.26
N LYS A 11 10.62 4.18 10.85
CA LYS A 11 9.99 3.00 10.27
C LYS A 11 8.77 2.66 11.11
N THR A 12 7.60 2.53 10.48
CA THR A 12 6.33 2.29 11.20
C THR A 12 5.63 1.06 10.65
N ASP A 13 5.17 0.21 11.58
CA ASP A 13 4.25 -0.90 11.33
C ASP A 13 2.83 -0.44 11.66
N TYR A 14 1.88 -0.70 10.74
CA TYR A 14 0.43 -0.46 10.84
C TYR A 14 -0.04 1.02 10.97
N TRP A 15 -0.89 1.45 10.02
CA TRP A 15 -1.73 2.68 10.01
C TRP A 15 -1.23 4.02 9.40
N ARG A 16 -0.26 3.95 8.48
CA ARG A 16 -0.30 4.55 7.11
C ARG A 16 -0.51 6.06 6.88
N PHE A 17 -0.21 6.93 7.82
CA PHE A 17 0.20 8.33 7.57
C PHE A 17 1.10 8.83 8.72
N GLU A 18 1.25 8.07 9.81
CA GLU A 18 1.85 8.60 11.04
C GLU A 18 3.32 8.92 10.88
N ALA A 19 4.08 8.23 10.04
CA ALA A 19 5.49 8.57 9.83
C ALA A 19 5.65 9.97 9.21
N ILE A 20 4.79 10.33 8.23
CA ILE A 20 4.76 11.67 7.65
C ILE A 20 4.23 12.66 8.68
N GLN A 21 3.13 12.35 9.36
CA GLN A 21 2.55 13.24 10.38
C GLN A 21 3.51 13.48 11.55
N SER A 22 4.21 12.44 12.01
CA SER A 22 5.23 12.54 13.07
C SER A 22 6.41 13.37 12.58
N GLY A 23 6.92 13.11 11.36
CA GLY A 23 7.98 13.93 10.77
C GLY A 23 7.57 15.40 10.66
N LEU A 24 6.32 15.67 10.30
CA LEU A 24 5.75 17.01 10.22
C LEU A 24 5.59 17.65 11.61
N GLN A 25 5.10 16.92 12.61
CA GLN A 25 5.01 17.39 14.00
C GLN A 25 6.39 17.73 14.57
N LEU A 26 7.40 16.91 14.30
CA LEU A 26 8.79 17.18 14.67
C LEU A 26 9.30 18.44 13.98
N TYR A 27 9.00 18.59 12.68
CA TYR A 27 9.36 19.78 11.90
C TYR A 27 8.72 21.06 12.44
N GLU A 28 7.39 21.05 12.65
CA GLU A 28 6.61 22.19 13.16
C GLU A 28 6.99 22.56 14.61
N SER A 29 7.54 21.62 15.36
CA SER A 29 7.97 21.84 16.75
C SER A 29 9.41 22.35 16.89
N ARG A 30 10.13 22.59 15.79
CA ARG A 30 11.54 23.05 15.79
C ARG A 30 11.77 24.42 16.42
N ASP A 31 10.76 25.27 16.45
CA ASP A 31 10.83 26.57 17.13
C ASP A 31 10.83 26.42 18.65
N ARG A 32 10.13 25.39 19.16
CA ARG A 32 10.00 25.10 20.59
C ARG A 32 11.12 24.21 21.10
N PHE A 33 11.59 23.26 20.28
CA PHE A 33 12.59 22.27 20.66
C PHE A 33 13.77 22.30 19.69
N THR A 34 14.90 22.83 20.14
CA THR A 34 16.16 22.88 19.37
C THR A 34 16.67 21.48 19.00
N ALA A 35 16.38 20.46 19.81
CA ALA A 35 16.72 19.07 19.54
C ALA A 35 16.11 18.53 18.24
N PHE A 36 15.01 19.10 17.74
CA PHE A 36 14.37 18.67 16.49
C PHE A 36 14.95 19.33 15.24
N ARG A 37 15.92 20.26 15.39
CA ARG A 37 16.61 20.94 14.28
C ARG A 37 17.69 20.07 13.63
N ILE A 38 17.45 18.75 13.61
CA ILE A 38 18.24 17.76 12.90
C ILE A 38 17.58 17.45 11.54
N PRO A 39 18.35 17.01 10.53
CA PRO A 39 17.77 16.51 9.29
C PRO A 39 16.87 15.29 9.51
N LEU A 40 15.69 15.30 8.88
CA LEU A 40 14.70 14.24 8.96
C LEU A 40 14.41 13.70 7.55
N VAL A 41 14.52 12.39 7.39
CA VAL A 41 14.12 11.70 6.15
C VAL A 41 13.17 10.56 6.49
N VAL A 42 11.97 10.62 5.91
CA VAL A 42 10.97 9.55 6.03
C VAL A 42 11.11 8.61 4.85
N ILE A 43 11.14 7.30 5.11
CA ILE A 43 11.09 6.27 4.05
C ILE A 43 9.68 5.69 4.04
N PRO A 44 8.94 5.74 2.90
CA PRO A 44 7.58 5.21 2.83
C PRO A 44 7.62 3.69 2.97
N SER A 45 6.99 3.15 4.01
CA SER A 45 6.97 1.72 4.32
C SER A 45 5.56 1.27 4.64
N THR A 46 4.89 0.67 3.66
CA THR A 46 3.50 0.29 3.79
C THR A 46 3.00 -0.63 2.67
N ILE A 47 2.14 -1.62 2.97
CA ILE A 47 1.61 -2.56 1.95
C ILE A 47 0.61 -1.96 0.92
N SER A 48 -0.29 -1.07 1.32
CA SER A 48 -1.33 -0.46 0.47
C SER A 48 -0.83 0.65 -0.46
N ASN A 49 0.45 1.03 -0.39
CA ASN A 49 1.03 2.06 -1.26
C ASN A 49 0.26 3.38 -1.29
N ASN A 50 -0.21 3.84 -0.12
CA ASN A 50 -1.07 5.01 0.03
C ASN A 50 -0.33 6.24 0.58
N VAL A 51 0.99 6.33 0.36
CA VAL A 51 1.82 7.43 0.88
C VAL A 51 2.01 8.48 -0.22
N PRO A 52 1.60 9.75 -0.01
CA PRO A 52 1.79 10.78 -1.03
C PRO A 52 3.28 11.06 -1.27
N GLY A 53 3.63 11.41 -2.49
CA GLY A 53 5.02 11.73 -2.87
C GLY A 53 5.87 10.53 -3.29
N THR A 54 5.30 9.33 -3.35
CA THR A 54 5.96 8.14 -3.90
C THR A 54 4.98 7.30 -4.73
N GLU A 55 5.50 6.63 -5.76
CA GLU A 55 4.77 5.62 -6.52
C GLU A 55 4.93 4.22 -5.91
N PHE A 56 5.92 4.03 -5.03
CA PHE A 56 6.19 2.76 -4.35
C PHE A 56 6.57 2.99 -2.89
N SER A 57 5.91 2.27 -1.99
CA SER A 57 6.31 2.13 -0.59
C SER A 57 6.87 0.74 -0.31
N LEU A 58 7.82 0.64 0.62
CA LEU A 58 8.38 -0.65 1.02
C LEU A 58 7.27 -1.58 1.52
N GLY A 59 7.28 -2.82 1.04
CA GLY A 59 6.33 -3.87 1.40
C GLY A 59 5.14 -3.99 0.46
N CYS A 60 4.89 -3.03 -0.44
CA CYS A 60 3.75 -3.11 -1.36
C CYS A 60 3.92 -4.21 -2.41
N ASP A 61 5.15 -4.47 -2.87
CA ASP A 61 5.43 -5.55 -3.83
C ASP A 61 5.30 -6.93 -3.16
N THR A 62 5.84 -7.08 -1.95
CA THR A 62 5.68 -8.30 -1.15
C THR A 62 4.21 -8.65 -0.97
N ALA A 63 3.40 -7.66 -0.58
CA ALA A 63 1.97 -7.86 -0.39
C ALA A 63 1.24 -8.21 -1.68
N ALA A 64 1.49 -7.48 -2.77
CA ALA A 64 0.88 -7.79 -4.06
C ALA A 64 1.23 -9.21 -4.55
N ASN A 65 2.47 -9.65 -4.36
CA ASN A 65 2.90 -11.01 -4.67
C ASN A 65 2.17 -12.06 -3.84
N ASP A 66 2.00 -11.84 -2.54
CA ASP A 66 1.33 -12.83 -1.68
C ASP A 66 -0.17 -12.89 -1.94
N ILE A 67 -0.83 -11.76 -2.22
CA ILE A 67 -2.23 -11.75 -2.71
C ILE A 67 -2.34 -12.53 -4.02
N THR A 68 -1.41 -12.31 -4.96
CA THR A 68 -1.39 -13.02 -6.25
C THR A 68 -1.24 -14.53 -6.05
N LYS A 69 -0.31 -14.98 -5.19
CA LYS A 69 -0.14 -16.41 -4.86
C LYS A 69 -1.39 -17.00 -4.21
N ILE A 70 -2.09 -16.25 -3.36
CA ILE A 70 -3.34 -16.69 -2.76
C ILE A 70 -4.42 -16.82 -3.84
N CYS A 71 -4.52 -15.87 -4.77
CA CYS A 71 -5.42 -15.95 -5.91
C CYS A 71 -5.15 -17.20 -6.76
N ASP A 72 -3.88 -17.52 -7.03
CA ASP A 72 -3.49 -18.74 -7.76
C ASP A 72 -3.87 -20.02 -7.01
N ARG A 73 -3.67 -20.09 -5.69
CA ARG A 73 -4.07 -21.24 -4.87
C ARG A 73 -5.59 -21.41 -4.84
N ILE A 74 -6.33 -20.32 -4.71
CA ILE A 74 -7.79 -20.31 -4.76
C ILE A 74 -8.27 -20.79 -6.14
N ARG A 75 -7.62 -20.32 -7.20
CA ARG A 75 -7.91 -20.74 -8.57
C ARG A 75 -7.65 -22.23 -8.77
N GLN A 76 -6.52 -22.75 -8.32
CA GLN A 76 -6.22 -24.18 -8.36
C GLN A 76 -7.26 -25.00 -7.57
N SER A 77 -7.74 -24.50 -6.43
CA SER A 77 -8.82 -25.13 -5.67
C SER A 77 -10.18 -25.07 -6.37
N ALA A 78 -10.37 -24.07 -7.24
CA ALA A 78 -11.57 -23.88 -8.05
C ALA A 78 -11.58 -24.72 -9.33
N GLU A 79 -10.41 -25.17 -9.81
CA GLU A 79 -10.25 -26.08 -10.94
C GLU A 79 -10.72 -27.49 -10.52
N GLY A 80 -12.00 -27.81 -10.80
CA GLY A 80 -12.68 -29.06 -10.41
C GLY A 80 -14.15 -29.10 -10.88
N THR A 81 -14.90 -30.16 -10.53
CA THR A 81 -16.22 -30.49 -11.11
C THR A 81 -17.36 -29.49 -10.82
N LYS A 82 -17.17 -28.46 -9.98
CA LYS A 82 -18.21 -27.49 -9.60
C LYS A 82 -17.80 -26.05 -9.93
N ARG A 83 -18.72 -25.30 -10.54
CA ARG A 83 -18.55 -23.86 -10.81
C ARG A 83 -18.53 -23.07 -9.51
N ARG A 84 -17.49 -22.25 -9.30
CA ARG A 84 -17.30 -21.46 -8.07
C ARG A 84 -16.92 -20.02 -8.39
N VAL A 85 -17.45 -19.09 -7.60
CA VAL A 85 -17.02 -17.68 -7.60
C VAL A 85 -16.44 -17.34 -6.24
N PHE A 86 -15.26 -16.73 -6.22
CA PHE A 86 -14.58 -16.29 -5.01
C PHE A 86 -14.58 -14.77 -4.94
N ALA A 87 -15.10 -14.24 -3.84
CA ALA A 87 -14.93 -12.85 -3.44
C ALA A 87 -13.80 -12.74 -2.42
N ILE A 88 -12.68 -12.13 -2.84
CA ILE A 88 -11.48 -11.97 -2.02
C ILE A 88 -11.40 -10.53 -1.52
N GLU A 89 -11.34 -10.35 -0.21
CA GLU A 89 -11.11 -9.05 0.40
C GLU A 89 -9.62 -8.81 0.66
N THR A 90 -9.09 -7.74 0.09
CA THR A 90 -7.74 -7.24 0.34
C THR A 90 -7.79 -6.06 1.29
N MET A 91 -6.79 -5.91 2.17
CA MET A 91 -6.59 -4.60 2.81
C MET A 91 -6.09 -3.58 1.79
N GLY A 92 -6.13 -2.31 2.14
CA GLY A 92 -5.76 -1.22 1.23
C GLY A 92 -6.10 0.16 1.77
N GLY A 93 -6.82 0.24 2.89
CA GLY A 93 -7.38 1.49 3.36
C GLY A 93 -8.36 2.02 2.32
N TYR A 94 -8.12 3.22 1.83
CA TYR A 94 -8.87 3.85 0.74
C TYR A 94 -8.08 3.88 -0.57
N CYS A 95 -7.11 2.98 -0.72
CA CYS A 95 -6.22 2.87 -1.87
C CYS A 95 -6.34 1.48 -2.49
N GLY A 96 -6.94 1.40 -3.68
CA GLY A 96 -7.19 0.19 -4.44
C GLY A 96 -5.94 -0.46 -5.06
N TYR A 97 -4.73 0.02 -4.74
CA TYR A 97 -3.48 -0.46 -5.33
C TYR A 97 -3.34 -1.99 -5.27
N LEU A 98 -3.56 -2.59 -4.09
CA LEU A 98 -3.42 -4.02 -3.89
C LEU A 98 -4.48 -4.83 -4.65
N ALA A 99 -5.75 -4.46 -4.51
CA ALA A 99 -6.85 -5.10 -5.23
C ALA A 99 -6.67 -5.02 -6.76
N THR A 100 -6.19 -3.88 -7.26
CA THR A 100 -6.00 -3.65 -8.70
C THR A 100 -4.82 -4.45 -9.24
N LEU A 101 -3.63 -4.28 -8.67
CA LEU A 101 -2.42 -4.93 -9.20
C LEU A 101 -2.43 -6.43 -9.00
N ALA A 102 -2.81 -6.91 -7.81
CA ALA A 102 -2.90 -8.33 -7.57
C ALA A 102 -4.11 -8.94 -8.29
N GLY A 103 -5.18 -8.18 -8.53
CA GLY A 103 -6.31 -8.61 -9.35
C GLY A 103 -5.89 -8.83 -10.80
N LEU A 104 -5.15 -7.88 -11.37
CA LEU A 104 -4.61 -8.01 -12.73
C LEU A 104 -3.64 -9.20 -12.84
N ALA A 105 -2.67 -9.30 -11.93
CA ALA A 105 -1.68 -10.38 -11.92
C ALA A 105 -2.31 -11.75 -11.63
N GLY A 106 -3.26 -11.81 -10.69
CA GLY A 106 -4.03 -13.00 -10.31
C GLY A 106 -5.15 -13.37 -11.28
N ARG A 107 -5.31 -12.62 -12.37
CA ARG A 107 -6.32 -12.85 -13.42
C ARG A 107 -7.73 -12.88 -12.85
N ALA A 108 -8.03 -11.89 -12.02
CA ALA A 108 -9.35 -11.63 -11.51
C ALA A 108 -10.27 -11.14 -12.63
N ASP A 109 -11.53 -11.55 -12.55
CA ASP A 109 -12.58 -11.16 -13.47
C ASP A 109 -13.11 -9.75 -13.15
N ALA A 110 -12.99 -9.32 -11.89
CA ALA A 110 -13.35 -7.98 -11.42
C ALA A 110 -12.48 -7.55 -10.23
N ALA A 111 -12.30 -6.24 -10.08
CA ALA A 111 -11.70 -5.62 -8.91
C ALA A 111 -12.57 -4.43 -8.46
N TYR A 112 -12.99 -4.42 -7.21
CA TYR A 112 -13.79 -3.36 -6.61
C TYR A 112 -12.92 -2.54 -5.66
N ILE A 113 -12.73 -1.26 -5.96
CA ILE A 113 -11.83 -0.36 -5.25
C ILE A 113 -12.56 0.89 -4.77
N TYR A 114 -11.94 1.66 -3.88
CA TYR A 114 -12.57 2.86 -3.32
C TYR A 114 -12.70 3.99 -4.36
N GLU A 115 -11.71 4.09 -5.24
CA GLU A 115 -11.57 5.12 -6.25
C GLU A 115 -12.64 5.03 -7.33
N GLU A 116 -13.13 3.83 -7.62
CA GLU A 116 -14.17 3.57 -8.63
C GLU A 116 -15.50 3.21 -7.95
N LYS A 117 -16.46 4.14 -8.00
CA LYS A 117 -17.78 3.90 -7.41
C LYS A 117 -18.55 2.87 -8.20
N PHE A 118 -19.03 1.85 -7.50
CA PHE A 118 -19.84 0.78 -8.07
C PHE A 118 -21.19 0.69 -7.36
N THR A 119 -22.17 0.15 -8.09
CA THR A 119 -23.54 -0.01 -7.64
C THR A 119 -23.93 -1.48 -7.62
N ILE A 120 -25.10 -1.78 -7.06
CA ILE A 120 -25.70 -3.11 -7.15
C ILE A 120 -25.84 -3.61 -8.60
N LYS A 121 -26.00 -2.72 -9.58
CA LYS A 121 -26.09 -3.10 -11.00
C LYS A 121 -24.76 -3.67 -11.51
N ASN A 122 -23.63 -3.10 -11.09
CA ASN A 122 -22.30 -3.61 -11.44
C ASN A 122 -22.09 -5.01 -10.85
N LEU A 123 -22.41 -5.18 -9.55
CA LEU A 123 -22.34 -6.49 -8.89
C LEU A 123 -23.22 -7.53 -9.59
N LYS A 124 -24.44 -7.16 -10.00
CA LYS A 124 -25.34 -8.05 -10.75
C LYS A 124 -24.78 -8.40 -12.14
N GLN A 125 -24.19 -7.44 -12.86
CA GLN A 125 -23.56 -7.70 -14.14
C GLN A 125 -22.43 -8.73 -14.02
N ASP A 126 -21.70 -8.68 -12.91
CA ASP A 126 -20.59 -9.60 -12.62
C ASP A 126 -21.07 -10.98 -12.18
N VAL A 127 -22.24 -11.09 -11.53
CA VAL A 127 -22.94 -12.37 -11.37
C VAL A 127 -23.22 -12.99 -12.75
N TYR A 128 -23.64 -12.18 -13.72
CA TYR A 128 -23.84 -12.63 -15.09
C TYR A 128 -22.54 -12.85 -15.86
N MET A 129 -21.38 -12.34 -15.43
CA MET A 129 -20.09 -12.77 -15.98
C MET A 129 -19.84 -14.28 -15.76
N ALA A 130 -20.54 -14.92 -14.80
CA ALA A 130 -20.62 -16.37 -14.68
C ALA A 130 -21.32 -17.06 -15.88
N THR A 131 -22.02 -16.35 -16.76
CA THR A 131 -22.44 -16.93 -18.06
C THR A 131 -21.26 -17.22 -18.99
N LYS A 132 -20.08 -16.60 -18.79
CA LYS A 132 -18.81 -17.09 -19.40
C LYS A 132 -18.51 -18.53 -18.96
N MET A 133 -18.97 -18.94 -17.77
CA MET A 133 -18.82 -20.31 -17.31
C MET A 133 -19.66 -21.33 -18.07
N ALA A 134 -20.77 -20.89 -18.68
CA ALA A 134 -21.54 -21.71 -19.60
C ALA A 134 -20.77 -21.96 -20.91
N LYS A 135 -19.77 -21.14 -21.24
CA LYS A 135 -18.88 -21.27 -22.41
C LYS A 135 -17.55 -21.99 -22.11
N GLY A 136 -17.43 -22.63 -20.96
CA GLY A 136 -16.28 -23.49 -20.61
C GLY A 136 -15.38 -22.99 -19.47
N ALA A 137 -15.52 -21.74 -19.01
CA ALA A 137 -14.84 -21.29 -17.79
C ALA A 137 -15.44 -21.99 -16.56
N GLN A 138 -14.64 -22.50 -15.63
CA GLN A 138 -15.18 -23.19 -14.44
C GLN A 138 -15.19 -22.31 -13.18
N ARG A 139 -14.61 -21.11 -13.26
CA ARG A 139 -14.32 -20.27 -12.08
C ARG A 139 -14.57 -18.79 -12.33
N GLY A 140 -14.85 -18.07 -11.25
CA GLY A 140 -14.89 -16.61 -11.19
C GLY A 140 -14.10 -16.14 -9.98
N LEU A 141 -13.35 -15.06 -10.15
CA LEU A 141 -12.50 -14.49 -9.13
C LEU A 141 -12.72 -12.98 -9.10
N MET A 142 -13.14 -12.44 -7.98
CA MET A 142 -13.22 -10.99 -7.80
C MET A 142 -12.40 -10.59 -6.58
N LEU A 143 -11.68 -9.47 -6.70
CA LEU A 143 -11.05 -8.81 -5.58
C LEU A 143 -11.88 -7.61 -5.16
N ARG A 144 -11.87 -7.33 -3.86
CA ARG A 144 -12.53 -6.16 -3.26
C ARG A 144 -11.61 -5.58 -2.22
N ASP A 145 -11.35 -4.29 -2.32
CA ASP A 145 -10.64 -3.55 -1.28
C ASP A 145 -11.53 -3.39 -0.02
N GLU A 146 -10.92 -3.44 1.16
CA GLU A 146 -11.61 -3.45 2.46
C GLU A 146 -12.55 -2.24 2.66
N ASN A 147 -12.21 -1.07 2.10
CA ASN A 147 -13.06 0.12 2.15
C ASN A 147 -13.60 0.54 0.78
N ALA A 148 -13.67 -0.37 -0.21
CA ALA A 148 -14.25 -0.08 -1.51
C ALA A 148 -15.69 0.51 -1.41
N SER A 149 -16.47 -0.01 -0.46
CA SER A 149 -17.80 0.50 -0.10
C SER A 149 -18.15 0.10 1.32
N ALA A 150 -18.75 1.03 2.08
CA ALA A 150 -19.26 0.76 3.43
C ALA A 150 -20.51 -0.16 3.42
N ASN A 151 -21.33 -0.07 2.37
CA ASN A 151 -22.58 -0.81 2.26
C ASN A 151 -22.41 -2.13 1.49
N TYR A 152 -21.59 -2.12 0.44
CA TYR A 152 -21.30 -3.31 -0.36
C TYR A 152 -20.04 -3.99 0.16
N ASN A 153 -20.12 -4.48 1.39
CA ASN A 153 -19.04 -5.23 2.02
C ASN A 153 -18.99 -6.69 1.54
N SER A 154 -17.95 -7.42 1.92
CA SER A 154 -17.73 -8.80 1.46
C SER A 154 -18.87 -9.75 1.84
N GLU A 155 -19.47 -9.57 3.01
CA GLU A 155 -20.61 -10.37 3.46
C GLU A 155 -21.85 -10.11 2.59
N PHE A 156 -22.13 -8.84 2.28
CA PHE A 156 -23.22 -8.48 1.37
C PHE A 156 -23.01 -9.09 -0.02
N ILE A 157 -21.81 -8.95 -0.59
CA ILE A 157 -21.48 -9.50 -1.91
C ILE A 157 -21.61 -11.02 -1.90
N TYR A 158 -21.12 -11.69 -0.85
CA TYR A 158 -21.24 -13.13 -0.69
C TYR A 158 -22.70 -13.60 -0.67
N ARG A 159 -23.57 -12.92 0.10
CA ARG A 159 -25.00 -13.25 0.18
C ARG A 159 -25.68 -13.00 -1.16
N LEU A 160 -25.43 -11.86 -1.79
CA LEU A 160 -25.96 -11.53 -3.11
C LEU A 160 -25.58 -12.61 -4.13
N TYR A 161 -24.31 -12.99 -4.20
CA TYR A 161 -23.82 -13.97 -5.17
C TYR A 161 -24.31 -15.38 -4.85
N SER A 162 -24.49 -15.71 -3.57
CA SER A 162 -25.08 -16.98 -3.14
C SER A 162 -26.54 -17.12 -3.54
N GLU A 163 -27.30 -16.03 -3.50
CA GLU A 163 -28.72 -16.01 -3.85
C GLU A 163 -28.94 -15.91 -5.37
N GLU A 164 -28.34 -14.93 -6.02
CA GLU A 164 -28.52 -14.68 -7.46
C GLU A 164 -27.77 -15.71 -8.33
N GLY A 165 -26.75 -16.38 -7.79
CA GLY A 165 -25.98 -17.42 -8.46
C GLY A 165 -26.55 -18.84 -8.35
N LYS A 166 -27.71 -19.03 -7.67
CA LYS A 166 -28.32 -20.35 -7.46
C LYS A 166 -28.50 -21.11 -8.78
N GLY A 167 -28.04 -22.35 -8.81
CA GLY A 167 -28.06 -23.22 -10.00
C GLY A 167 -26.97 -22.92 -11.04
N LEU A 168 -26.22 -21.81 -10.91
CA LEU A 168 -25.15 -21.43 -11.83
C LEU A 168 -23.77 -21.70 -11.24
N PHE A 169 -23.54 -21.30 -9.98
CA PHE A 169 -22.29 -21.48 -9.25
C PHE A 169 -22.52 -21.45 -7.73
N SER A 170 -21.48 -21.80 -6.97
CA SER A 170 -21.44 -21.54 -5.52
C SER A 170 -20.48 -20.40 -5.19
N ALA A 171 -20.90 -19.49 -4.33
CA ALA A 171 -20.07 -18.37 -3.89
C ALA A 171 -19.19 -18.77 -2.69
N ARG A 172 -18.02 -18.13 -2.57
CA ARG A 172 -17.11 -18.20 -1.42
C ARG A 172 -16.57 -16.81 -1.12
N MET A 173 -16.38 -16.52 0.15
CA MET A 173 -15.78 -15.28 0.64
C MET A 173 -14.47 -15.60 1.35
N ASN A 174 -13.43 -14.85 1.04
CA ASN A 174 -12.11 -14.99 1.62
C ASN A 174 -11.59 -13.61 2.03
N VAL A 175 -11.59 -13.33 3.33
CA VAL A 175 -10.91 -12.15 3.88
C VAL A 175 -9.45 -12.51 4.13
N LEU A 176 -8.52 -11.91 3.40
CA LEU A 176 -7.10 -12.25 3.52
C LEU A 176 -6.52 -11.84 4.87
N GLY A 177 -7.03 -10.74 5.44
CA GLY A 177 -6.56 -10.21 6.70
C GLY A 177 -5.06 -9.94 6.67
N HIS A 178 -4.34 -10.34 7.71
CA HIS A 178 -2.90 -10.00 7.85
C HIS A 178 -1.98 -10.89 7.00
N MET A 179 -2.49 -11.95 6.37
CA MET A 179 -1.67 -12.86 5.56
C MET A 179 -1.00 -12.18 4.37
N GLN A 180 -1.61 -11.11 3.85
CA GLN A 180 -1.06 -10.34 2.74
C GLN A 180 0.10 -9.41 3.14
N GLN A 181 0.49 -9.34 4.42
CA GLN A 181 1.72 -8.62 4.79
C GLN A 181 2.98 -9.38 4.39
N GLY A 182 2.81 -10.68 4.13
CA GLY A 182 3.87 -11.60 3.81
C GLY A 182 4.74 -11.97 5.00
N ALA A 183 5.42 -13.10 4.85
CA ALA A 183 6.35 -13.58 5.86
C ALA A 183 7.78 -13.07 5.57
N SER A 184 8.22 -13.20 4.31
CA SER A 184 9.54 -12.80 3.87
C SER A 184 9.42 -11.77 2.75
N PRO A 185 10.10 -10.61 2.85
CA PRO A 185 10.01 -9.58 1.82
C PRO A 185 10.53 -10.11 0.49
N SER A 186 9.92 -9.66 -0.60
CA SER A 186 10.29 -10.00 -1.97
C SER A 186 11.71 -9.51 -2.30
N PRO A 187 12.38 -10.08 -3.32
CA PRO A 187 13.66 -9.55 -3.80
C PRO A 187 13.57 -8.08 -4.22
N PHE A 188 12.42 -7.64 -4.76
CA PHE A 188 12.21 -6.23 -5.12
C PHE A 188 12.23 -5.34 -3.87
N ASP A 189 11.41 -5.65 -2.87
CA ASP A 189 11.36 -4.87 -1.63
C ASP A 189 12.70 -4.88 -0.87
N ARG A 190 13.43 -6.00 -0.86
CA ARG A 190 14.77 -6.09 -0.25
C ARG A 190 15.78 -5.16 -0.93
N ASN A 191 15.83 -5.20 -2.26
CA ASN A 191 16.74 -4.36 -3.04
C ASN A 191 16.35 -2.89 -2.97
N MET A 192 15.05 -2.59 -3.02
CA MET A 192 14.52 -1.24 -2.88
C MET A 192 14.82 -0.67 -1.48
N ALA A 193 14.62 -1.45 -0.41
CA ALA A 193 14.94 -1.05 0.96
C ALA A 193 16.41 -0.64 1.11
N THR A 194 17.33 -1.46 0.60
CA THR A 194 18.76 -1.16 0.64
C THR A 194 19.09 0.13 -0.11
N ARG A 195 18.51 0.32 -1.31
CA ARG A 195 18.73 1.55 -2.09
C ARG A 195 18.16 2.78 -1.40
N MET A 196 16.94 2.70 -0.86
CA MET A 196 16.32 3.77 -0.08
C MET A 196 17.16 4.09 1.17
N GLY A 197 17.69 3.09 1.88
CA GLY A 197 18.55 3.31 3.05
C GLY A 197 19.85 4.04 2.71
N ILE A 198 20.50 3.68 1.61
CA ILE A 198 21.70 4.38 1.11
C ILE A 198 21.35 5.83 0.74
N LYS A 199 20.27 6.03 -0.03
CA LYS A 199 19.85 7.37 -0.47
C LYS A 199 19.39 8.26 0.68
N ALA A 200 18.70 7.71 1.68
CA ALA A 200 18.31 8.42 2.88
C ALA A 200 19.55 8.85 3.68
N SER A 201 20.51 7.94 3.87
CA SER A 201 21.78 8.24 4.55
C SER A 201 22.57 9.34 3.83
N GLN A 202 22.64 9.27 2.50
CA GLN A 202 23.26 10.32 1.67
C GLN A 202 22.52 11.66 1.80
N GLY A 203 21.18 11.64 1.74
CA GLY A 203 20.34 12.83 1.91
C GLY A 203 20.55 13.51 3.26
N ILE A 204 20.59 12.71 4.33
CA ILE A 204 20.88 13.17 5.69
C ILE A 204 22.29 13.78 5.75
N ALA A 205 23.31 13.10 5.25
CA ALA A 205 24.69 13.60 5.27
C ALA A 205 24.83 14.94 4.53
N ASN A 206 24.18 15.08 3.38
CA ASN A 206 24.17 16.33 2.62
C ASN A 206 23.48 17.47 3.38
N GLN A 207 22.35 17.18 4.03
CA GLN A 207 21.64 18.15 4.86
C GLN A 207 22.46 18.55 6.10
N VAL A 208 23.17 17.61 6.74
CA VAL A 208 24.10 17.93 7.84
C VAL A 208 25.16 18.91 7.39
N ASN A 209 25.86 18.60 6.28
CA ASN A 209 26.94 19.46 5.79
C ASN A 209 26.45 20.86 5.38
N SER A 210 25.23 20.94 4.83
CA SER A 210 24.63 22.21 4.39
C SER A 210 24.10 23.07 5.54
N ASN A 211 23.81 22.45 6.70
CA ASN A 211 23.28 23.14 7.89
C ASN A 211 24.26 23.11 9.07
N LEU A 212 25.55 22.85 8.80
CA LEU A 212 26.60 22.84 9.81
C LEU A 212 27.08 24.27 10.08
N SER A 213 26.96 24.69 11.34
CA SER A 213 27.47 25.97 11.80
C SER A 213 28.97 25.87 12.11
N GLY A 214 29.68 27.01 12.13
CA GLY A 214 31.13 27.06 12.39
C GLY A 214 31.55 26.53 13.77
N ASP A 215 30.61 26.43 14.71
CA ASP A 215 30.78 25.85 16.05
C ASP A 215 30.61 24.32 16.08
N GLY A 216 30.34 23.69 14.93
CA GLY A 216 30.12 22.25 14.81
C GLY A 216 28.68 21.80 15.12
N THR A 217 27.75 22.72 15.37
CA THR A 217 26.34 22.41 15.61
C THR A 217 25.56 22.33 14.29
N VAL A 218 24.60 21.41 14.19
CA VAL A 218 23.70 21.31 13.05
C VAL A 218 22.40 22.05 13.37
N ASN A 219 22.00 22.97 12.51
CA ASN A 219 20.78 23.76 12.69
C ASN A 219 19.90 23.71 11.44
N ALA A 220 19.27 22.56 11.23
CA ALA A 220 18.46 22.29 10.04
C ALA A 220 17.01 22.77 10.26
N THR A 221 16.71 24.00 9.86
CA THR A 221 15.39 24.64 10.01
C THR A 221 14.63 24.78 8.69
N GLY A 222 15.33 24.78 7.55
CA GLY A 222 14.71 24.91 6.23
C GLY A 222 13.73 23.78 5.91
N THR A 223 12.75 24.05 5.04
CA THR A 223 11.71 23.08 4.64
C THR A 223 12.28 21.78 4.08
N GLU A 224 13.37 21.86 3.31
CA GLU A 224 14.03 20.71 2.67
C GLU A 224 14.73 19.77 3.65
N SER A 225 14.93 20.21 4.90
CA SER A 225 15.59 19.41 5.93
C SER A 225 14.64 18.45 6.65
N ALA A 226 13.36 18.44 6.29
CA ALA A 226 12.41 17.40 6.67
C ALA A 226 11.67 16.94 5.40
N ALA A 227 12.03 15.76 4.91
CA ALA A 227 11.57 15.29 3.60
C ALA A 227 11.16 13.80 3.61
N LEU A 228 10.27 13.43 2.69
CA LEU A 228 10.01 12.05 2.32
C LEU A 228 10.95 11.65 1.17
N LEU A 229 11.61 10.50 1.29
CA LEU A 229 12.33 9.88 0.18
C LEU A 229 11.39 8.96 -0.61
N GLY A 230 10.78 9.52 -1.66
CA GLY A 230 9.90 8.78 -2.56
C GLY A 230 10.60 8.32 -3.84
N ILE A 231 9.92 7.43 -4.57
CA ILE A 231 10.25 7.09 -5.96
C ILE A 231 9.20 7.75 -6.84
N VAL A 232 9.63 8.59 -7.78
CA VAL A 232 8.77 9.20 -8.78
C VAL A 232 9.31 8.82 -10.15
N ARG A 233 8.53 8.08 -10.94
CA ARG A 233 8.95 7.44 -12.19
C ARG A 233 10.11 6.46 -11.97
N ARG A 234 11.34 6.93 -12.21
CA ARG A 234 12.58 6.13 -12.09
C ARG A 234 13.59 6.77 -11.14
N TYR A 235 13.22 7.86 -10.48
CA TYR A 235 14.14 8.66 -9.67
C TYR A 235 13.76 8.64 -8.20
N TYR A 236 14.77 8.53 -7.35
CA TYR A 236 14.63 8.78 -5.92
C TYR A 236 14.59 10.29 -5.71
N LYS A 237 13.49 10.78 -5.14
CA LYS A 237 13.25 12.20 -4.92
C LYS A 237 13.01 12.45 -3.44
N LEU A 238 13.75 13.40 -2.87
CA LEU A 238 13.40 14.00 -1.58
C LEU A 238 12.35 15.08 -1.85
N THR A 239 11.19 14.95 -1.21
CA THR A 239 10.10 15.94 -1.28
C THR A 239 9.82 16.44 0.13
N SER A 240 9.79 17.75 0.34
CA SER A 240 9.60 18.29 1.70
C SER A 240 8.27 17.85 2.30
N LEU A 241 8.25 17.55 3.60
CA LEU A 241 7.01 17.14 4.29
C LEU A 241 5.96 18.26 4.27
N SER A 242 6.42 19.52 4.29
CA SER A 242 5.55 20.70 4.18
C SER A 242 4.87 20.82 2.82
N GLU A 243 5.56 20.45 1.73
CA GLU A 243 4.96 20.40 0.38
C GLU A 243 3.90 19.29 0.31
N LEU A 244 4.22 18.09 0.84
CA LEU A 244 3.29 16.96 0.85
C LEU A 244 2.00 17.26 1.63
N LYS A 245 2.10 18.02 2.73
CA LYS A 245 0.93 18.50 3.50
C LYS A 245 -0.03 19.35 2.65
N LYS A 246 0.48 20.15 1.72
CA LYS A 246 -0.36 21.01 0.85
C LYS A 246 -1.08 20.23 -0.25
N SER A 247 -0.55 19.07 -0.61
CA SER A 247 -1.07 18.20 -1.66
C SER A 247 -2.00 17.08 -1.15
N SER A 248 -2.17 16.96 0.16
CA SER A 248 -3.05 15.97 0.82
C SER A 248 -4.32 16.62 1.34
#